data_AF-A0A349EDZ4-F1
#
_entry.id   AF-A0A349EDZ4-F1
#
_cell.length_a   1.000
_cell.length_b   1.000
_cell.length_c   1.000
_cell.angle_alpha   90.00
_cell.angle_beta   90.00
_cell.angle_gamma   90.00
#
_symmetry.space_group_name_H-M   'P 1'
#
loop_
_entity.id
_entity.type
_entity.pdbx_description
1 polymer ?
#
loop_
_entity_poly.entity_id
_entity_poly.type
_entity_poly.pdbx_seq_one_letter_code
_entity_poly.pdbx_strand_id
1 'polypeptide(L)'
;AARTAAERRIFKCTYAELGAELLKSWRLADHLCLAVAHHLEPAKAPTPYRLEATILHVAVQIADSMPADADALSDAPLASAPIDFAPLAKLLSLKPELLAILPTEIDLQSREIFEMVRPMTLPTWP
;
A
#
# COMPACT_ATOMS: atom_id res chain seq x y z
N ALA A 1 -3.46 9.36 7.48
CA ALA A 1 -3.38 9.75 8.91
C ALA A 1 -4.75 9.97 9.58
N ALA A 2 -5.64 10.82 9.04
CA ALA A 2 -6.93 11.13 9.67
C ALA A 2 -7.83 9.89 9.90
N ARG A 3 -7.91 8.99 8.92
CA ARG A 3 -8.64 7.71 9.02
C ARG A 3 -8.14 6.85 10.18
N THR A 4 -6.84 6.59 10.24
CA THR A 4 -6.18 5.80 11.29
C THR A 4 -6.45 6.36 12.69
N ALA A 5 -6.41 7.68 12.86
CA ALA A 5 -6.72 8.32 14.14
C ALA A 5 -8.20 8.15 14.53
N ALA A 6 -9.11 8.22 13.57
CA ALA A 6 -10.53 7.96 13.80
C ALA A 6 -10.79 6.49 14.19
N GLU A 7 -10.17 5.53 13.50
CA GLU A 7 -10.24 4.10 13.83
C GLU A 7 -9.80 3.86 15.27
N ARG A 8 -8.62 4.40 15.65
CA ARG A 8 -8.10 4.30 17.02
C ARG A 8 -9.06 4.85 18.07
N ARG A 9 -9.72 5.96 17.78
CA ARG A 9 -10.65 6.60 18.70
C ARG A 9 -11.92 5.77 18.91
N ILE A 10 -12.49 5.26 17.82
CA ILE A 10 -13.80 4.59 17.78
C ILE A 10 -13.67 3.10 18.12
N PHE A 11 -12.83 2.37 17.39
CA PHE A 11 -12.69 0.92 17.49
C PHE A 11 -11.59 0.47 18.46
N LYS A 12 -10.79 1.41 18.97
CA LYS A 12 -9.61 1.14 19.83
C LYS A 12 -8.49 0.35 19.15
N CYS A 13 -8.65 0.01 17.88
CA CYS A 13 -7.64 -0.58 16.99
C CYS A 13 -7.52 0.22 15.69
N THR A 14 -6.54 -0.10 14.86
CA THR A 14 -6.41 0.41 13.48
C THR A 14 -6.54 -0.74 12.50
N TYR A 15 -6.76 -0.42 11.21
CA TYR A 15 -6.82 -1.43 10.17
C TYR A 15 -5.54 -2.29 10.09
N ALA A 16 -4.38 -1.69 10.41
CA ALA A 16 -3.10 -2.39 10.44
C ALA A 16 -3.06 -3.48 11.52
N GLU A 17 -3.52 -3.16 12.73
CA GLU A 17 -3.60 -4.14 13.82
C GLU A 17 -4.63 -5.23 13.54
N LEU A 18 -5.81 -4.85 13.05
CA LEU A 18 -6.85 -5.80 12.67
C LEU A 18 -6.36 -6.73 11.54
N GLY A 19 -5.70 -6.18 10.53
CA GLY A 19 -5.11 -6.94 9.44
C GLY A 19 -4.06 -7.92 9.95
N ALA A 20 -3.18 -7.50 10.87
CA ALA A 20 -2.20 -8.38 11.46
C ALA A 20 -2.83 -9.55 12.24
N GLU A 21 -3.87 -9.31 13.03
CA GLU A 21 -4.60 -10.38 13.73
C GLU A 21 -5.30 -11.33 12.75
N LEU A 22 -5.82 -10.82 11.62
CA LEU A 22 -6.37 -11.65 10.56
C LEU A 22 -5.29 -12.55 9.95
N LEU A 23 -4.11 -12.02 9.62
CA LEU A 23 -3.01 -12.82 9.07
C LEU A 23 -2.53 -13.89 10.05
N LYS A 24 -2.50 -13.58 11.35
CA LYS A 24 -2.22 -14.58 12.41
C LYS A 24 -3.26 -15.69 12.43
N SER A 25 -4.54 -15.36 12.27
CA SER A 25 -5.61 -16.36 12.21
C SER A 25 -5.46 -17.31 11.01
N TRP A 26 -4.89 -16.82 9.91
CA TRP A 26 -4.54 -17.60 8.72
C TRP A 26 -3.21 -18.34 8.85
N ARG A 27 -2.53 -18.24 9.99
CA ARG A 27 -1.25 -18.91 10.30
C ARG A 27 -0.12 -18.51 9.34
N LEU A 28 -0.11 -17.25 8.91
CA LEU A 28 1.01 -16.69 8.15
C LEU A 28 2.23 -16.48 9.07
N ALA A 29 3.41 -16.41 8.45
CA ALA A 29 4.67 -16.23 9.16
C ALA A 29 4.72 -14.90 9.93
N ASP A 30 5.34 -14.92 11.11
CA ASP A 30 5.35 -13.78 12.04
C ASP A 30 5.88 -12.49 11.43
N HIS A 31 6.89 -12.57 10.55
CA HIS A 31 7.47 -11.40 9.88
C HIS A 31 6.44 -10.67 9.01
N LEU A 32 5.51 -11.39 8.36
CA LEU A 32 4.43 -10.79 7.57
C LEU A 32 3.38 -10.14 8.48
N CYS A 33 3.00 -10.84 9.54
CA CYS A 33 2.06 -10.32 10.53
C CYS A 33 2.59 -9.03 11.18
N LEU A 34 3.87 -9.00 11.55
CA LEU A 34 4.52 -7.84 12.15
C LEU A 34 4.74 -6.70 11.16
N ALA A 35 5.07 -7.00 9.90
CA ALA A 35 5.13 -5.99 8.86
C ALA A 35 3.78 -5.26 8.72
N VAL A 36 2.67 -6.01 8.65
CA VAL A 36 1.32 -5.43 8.57
C VAL A 36 0.95 -4.67 9.86
N ALA A 37 1.29 -5.19 11.05
CA ALA A 37 0.98 -4.51 12.30
C ALA A 37 1.66 -3.14 12.42
N HIS A 38 2.88 -3.01 11.89
CA HIS A 38 3.74 -1.86 12.13
C HIS A 38 4.02 -0.97 10.92
N HIS A 39 3.53 -1.27 9.71
CA HIS A 39 3.81 -0.45 8.52
C HIS A 39 3.32 1.01 8.64
N LEU A 40 2.38 1.32 9.54
CA LEU A 40 1.99 2.72 9.80
C LEU A 40 3.08 3.50 10.53
N GLU A 41 3.88 2.83 11.37
CA GLU A 41 4.98 3.39 12.14
C GLU A 41 6.15 2.38 12.22
N PRO A 42 6.93 2.19 11.13
CA PRO A 42 7.91 1.10 11.04
C PRO A 42 8.97 1.12 12.13
N ALA A 43 9.30 2.30 12.66
CA ALA A 43 10.25 2.45 13.77
C ALA A 43 9.84 1.70 15.05
N LYS A 44 8.53 1.46 15.25
CA LYS A 44 7.99 0.70 16.38
C LYS A 44 8.05 -0.82 16.17
N ALA A 45 8.37 -1.30 14.96
CA ALA A 45 8.52 -2.71 14.69
C ALA A 45 9.73 -3.30 15.46
N PRO A 46 9.61 -4.51 16.03
CA PRO A 46 10.73 -5.18 16.69
C PRO A 46 11.81 -5.60 15.68
N THR A 47 13.08 -5.54 16.08
CA THR A 47 14.19 -6.14 15.33
C THR A 47 14.06 -7.67 15.34
N PRO A 48 14.23 -8.39 14.21
CA PRO A 48 14.75 -7.94 12.91
C PRO A 48 13.73 -7.38 11.90
N TYR A 49 12.43 -7.43 12.19
CA TYR A 49 11.34 -7.22 11.20
C TYR A 49 11.04 -5.76 10.82
N ARG A 50 11.92 -4.84 11.20
CA ARG A 50 11.77 -3.41 10.90
C ARG A 50 11.88 -3.14 9.39
N LEU A 51 12.70 -3.92 8.68
CA LEU A 51 12.88 -3.74 7.25
C LEU A 51 11.60 -4.03 6.49
N GLU A 52 10.92 -5.14 6.78
CA GLU A 52 9.68 -5.57 6.14
C GLU A 52 8.56 -4.55 6.39
N ALA A 53 8.43 -4.06 7.63
CA ALA A 53 7.50 -2.98 7.95
C ALA A 53 7.82 -1.68 7.17
N THR A 54 9.10 -1.38 6.97
CA THR A 54 9.56 -0.20 6.21
C THR A 54 9.30 -0.35 4.72
N ILE A 55 9.55 -1.53 4.15
CA ILE A 55 9.23 -1.86 2.76
C ILE A 55 7.73 -1.66 2.52
N LEU A 56 6.89 -2.24 3.38
CA LEU A 56 5.44 -2.11 3.25
C LEU A 56 4.96 -0.65 3.41
N HIS A 57 5.56 0.09 4.34
CA HIS A 57 5.28 1.52 4.53
C HIS A 57 5.58 2.36 3.29
N VAL A 58 6.73 2.11 2.64
CA VAL A 58 7.10 2.79 1.40
C VAL A 58 6.17 2.36 0.27
N ALA A 59 5.88 1.07 0.13
CA ALA A 59 4.98 0.56 -0.90
C ALA A 59 3.57 1.18 -0.81
N VAL A 60 3.00 1.30 0.39
CA VAL A 60 1.69 1.94 0.60
C VAL A 60 1.73 3.41 0.18
N GLN A 61 2.79 4.16 0.52
CA GLN A 61 2.90 5.56 0.09
C GLN A 61 2.99 5.71 -1.42
N ILE A 62 3.72 4.81 -2.10
CA ILE A 62 3.77 4.79 -3.57
C ILE A 62 2.39 4.46 -4.14
N ALA A 63 1.70 3.44 -3.62
CA ALA A 63 0.38 3.07 -4.09
C ALA A 63 -0.68 4.17 -3.86
N ASP A 64 -0.71 4.80 -2.68
CA ASP A 64 -1.65 5.88 -2.33
C ASP A 64 -1.47 7.14 -3.20
N SER A 65 -0.27 7.33 -3.75
CA SER A 65 0.03 8.44 -4.64
C SER A 65 -0.26 8.17 -6.11
N MET A 66 -0.53 6.92 -6.47
CA MET A 66 -0.96 6.57 -7.82
C MET A 66 -2.45 6.89 -7.96
N PRO A 67 -2.90 7.37 -9.14
CA PRO A 67 -4.32 7.55 -9.40
C PRO A 67 -5.01 6.20 -9.28
N ALA A 68 -6.04 6.13 -8.43
CA ALA A 68 -6.94 5.00 -8.42
C ALA A 68 -7.81 5.09 -9.69
N ASP A 69 -7.49 4.29 -10.70
CA ASP A 69 -8.33 4.08 -11.88
C ASP A 69 -9.63 3.38 -11.45
N ALA A 70 -10.54 4.12 -10.80
CA ALA A 70 -11.85 3.62 -10.40
C ALA A 70 -12.99 4.26 -11.20
N ASP A 71 -12.75 5.38 -11.90
CA ASP A 71 -13.70 5.97 -12.83
C ASP A 71 -12.98 6.54 -14.05
N ALA A 72 -12.95 5.76 -15.13
CA ALA A 72 -12.63 6.22 -16.49
C ALA A 72 -13.67 7.24 -17.05
N LEU A 73 -14.38 7.96 -16.19
CA LEU A 73 -15.45 8.91 -16.53
C LEU A 73 -15.26 10.30 -15.90
N SER A 74 -14.16 10.56 -15.19
CA SER A 74 -13.84 11.89 -14.69
C SER A 74 -12.67 12.49 -15.46
N ASP A 75 -12.96 13.43 -16.36
CA ASP A 75 -11.97 14.27 -17.09
C ASP A 75 -11.21 15.26 -16.17
N ALA A 76 -11.36 15.15 -14.85
CA ALA A 76 -10.60 15.96 -13.91
C ALA A 76 -9.16 15.43 -13.83
N PRO A 77 -8.13 16.23 -14.14
CA PRO A 77 -6.76 15.82 -13.87
C PRO A 77 -6.61 15.69 -12.36
N LEU A 78 -6.64 14.45 -11.85
CA LEU A 78 -6.11 14.13 -10.54
C LEU A 78 -4.59 14.27 -10.65
N ALA A 79 -4.10 15.51 -10.68
CA ALA A 79 -2.70 15.80 -10.52
C ALA A 79 -2.34 15.43 -9.08
N SER A 80 -2.01 14.17 -8.84
CA SER A 80 -1.30 13.75 -7.65
C SER A 80 -0.01 14.55 -7.59
N ALA A 81 0.24 15.24 -6.48
CA ALA A 81 1.49 15.96 -6.29
C ALA A 81 2.67 14.99 -6.56
N PRO A 82 3.75 15.43 -7.22
CA PRO A 82 4.91 14.59 -7.46
C PRO A 82 5.41 14.02 -6.13
N ILE A 83 5.55 12.70 -6.07
CA ILE A 83 6.09 12.03 -4.90
C ILE A 83 7.56 12.43 -4.77
N ASP A 84 7.95 12.96 -3.62
CA ASP A 84 9.37 13.05 -3.28
C ASP A 84 9.85 11.66 -2.81
N PHE A 85 10.60 10.98 -3.68
CA PHE A 85 11.16 9.67 -3.38
C PHE A 85 12.40 9.73 -2.50
N ALA A 86 13.03 10.89 -2.30
CA ALA A 86 14.28 10.97 -1.55
C ALA A 86 14.13 10.54 -0.08
N PRO A 87 13.08 10.95 0.66
CA PRO A 87 12.82 10.45 2.01
C PRO A 87 12.55 8.94 2.05
N LEU A 88 11.81 8.42 1.07
CA LEU A 88 11.44 7.01 0.99
C LEU A 88 12.66 6.13 0.67
N ALA A 89 13.50 6.56 -0.26
CA ALA A 89 14.74 5.89 -0.62
C ALA A 89 15.72 5.86 0.55
N LYS A 90 15.80 6.95 1.32
CA LYS A 90 16.62 7.01 2.54
C LYS A 90 16.18 5.99 3.59
N LEU A 91 14.87 5.77 3.77
CA LEU A 91 14.35 4.77 4.71
C LEU A 91 14.81 3.34 4.36
N LEU A 92 14.95 3.04 3.07
CA LEU A 92 15.36 1.73 2.57
C LEU A 92 16.86 1.63 2.26
N SER A 93 17.65 2.68 2.50
CA SER A 93 19.05 2.79 2.05
C SER A 93 19.22 2.55 0.54
N LEU A 94 18.23 2.97 -0.26
CA LEU A 94 18.23 2.87 -1.72
C LEU A 94 18.59 4.20 -2.38
N LYS A 95 18.93 4.10 -3.67
CA LYS A 95 19.06 5.25 -4.55
C LYS A 95 17.66 5.74 -4.98
N PRO A 96 17.33 7.04 -4.95
CA PRO A 96 16.00 7.55 -5.32
C PRO A 96 15.56 7.16 -6.73
N GLU A 97 16.51 7.04 -7.66
CA GLU A 97 16.25 6.70 -9.06
C GLU A 97 15.65 5.30 -9.20
N LEU A 98 15.94 4.38 -8.27
CA LEU A 98 15.35 3.04 -8.27
C LEU A 98 13.86 3.05 -7.91
N LEU A 99 13.43 3.99 -7.05
CA LEU A 99 12.02 4.14 -6.70
C LEU A 99 11.25 4.93 -7.77
N ALA A 100 11.92 5.87 -8.44
CA ALA A 100 11.30 6.70 -9.48
C ALA A 100 10.80 5.91 -10.70
N ILE A 101 11.35 4.72 -10.95
CA ILE A 101 10.93 3.83 -12.04
C ILE A 101 9.65 3.05 -11.67
N LEU A 102 9.40 2.83 -10.38
CA LEU A 102 8.34 1.94 -9.91
C LEU A 102 6.92 2.37 -10.30
N PRO A 103 6.51 3.65 -10.26
CA PRO A 103 5.14 4.02 -10.59
C PRO A 103 4.70 3.58 -11.98
N THR A 104 5.55 3.75 -12.98
CA THR A 104 5.28 3.33 -14.37
C THR A 104 5.14 1.82 -14.47
N GLU A 105 6.04 1.08 -13.81
CA GLU A 105 6.01 -0.38 -13.81
C GLU A 105 4.78 -0.93 -13.05
N ILE A 106 4.43 -0.32 -11.92
CA ILE A 106 3.26 -0.70 -11.12
C ILE A 106 1.97 -0.40 -11.90
N ASP A 107 1.87 0.72 -12.61
CA ASP A 107 0.69 1.04 -13.43
C ASP A 107 0.44 -0.06 -14.47
N LEU A 108 1.49 -0.42 -15.21
CA LEU A 108 1.43 -1.47 -16.23
C LEU A 108 1.01 -2.82 -15.63
N GLN A 109 1.65 -3.25 -14.54
CA GLN A 109 1.38 -4.56 -13.93
C GLN A 109 0.04 -4.61 -13.18
N SER A 110 -0.38 -3.50 -12.58
CA SER A 110 -1.63 -3.46 -11.79
C SER A 110 -2.85 -3.70 -12.67
N ARG A 111 -2.86 -3.18 -13.90
CA ARG A 111 -3.93 -3.41 -14.89
C ARG A 111 -4.12 -4.89 -15.18
N GLU A 112 -3.03 -5.62 -15.39
CA GLU A 112 -3.07 -7.06 -15.63
C GLU A 112 -3.67 -7.82 -14.43
N ILE A 113 -3.26 -7.45 -13.21
CA ILE A 113 -3.78 -8.06 -11.98
C ILE A 113 -5.27 -7.76 -11.81
N PHE A 114 -5.70 -6.53 -12.06
CA PHE A 114 -7.10 -6.14 -11.93
C PHE A 114 -8.01 -6.86 -12.94
N GLU A 115 -7.56 -7.06 -14.19
CA GLU A 115 -8.26 -7.87 -15.19
C GLU A 115 -8.40 -9.35 -14.77
N MET A 116 -7.45 -9.89 -14.00
CA MET A 116 -7.57 -11.26 -13.46
C MET A 116 -8.57 -11.36 -12.31
N VAL A 117 -8.65 -10.35 -11.44
CA VAL A 117 -9.52 -10.35 -10.24
C VAL A 117 -10.95 -9.91 -10.58
N ARG A 118 -11.11 -9.02 -11.56
CA ARG A 118 -12.39 -8.61 -12.15
C ARG A 118 -12.27 -8.72 -13.67
N PRO A 119 -12.41 -9.93 -14.25
CA PRO A 119 -12.53 -10.02 -15.70
C PRO A 119 -13.70 -9.15 -16.11
N MET A 120 -13.50 -8.22 -17.06
CA MET A 120 -14.61 -7.46 -17.64
C MET A 120 -15.72 -8.43 -18.04
N THR A 121 -16.79 -8.48 -17.25
CA THR A 121 -18.03 -9.11 -17.67
C THR A 121 -18.60 -8.19 -18.74
N LEU A 122 -18.26 -8.46 -20.01
CA LEU A 122 -19.03 -8.00 -21.15
C LEU A 122 -20.52 -8.22 -20.80
N PRO A 123 -21.39 -7.22 -20.93
CA PRO A 123 -22.81 -7.45 -20.76
C PRO A 123 -23.28 -8.34 -21.92
N THR A 124 -23.30 -9.65 -21.71
CA THR A 124 -23.98 -10.59 -22.59
C THR A 124 -25.36 -10.84 -22.03
N TRP A 125 -26.38 -10.12 -22.51
CA TRP A 125 -27.75 -10.64 -22.64
C TRP A 125 -28.47 -9.81 -23.74
N PRO A 126 -29.55 -10.32 -24.35
CA PRO A 126 -29.77 -10.58 -25.77
C PRO A 126 -30.50 -9.43 -26.50
#